data_AF-A0A0C2DVQ0-F1
#
_entry.id   AF-A0A0C2DVQ0-F1
#
_cell.length_a   1.000
_cell.length_b   1.000
_cell.length_c   1.000
_cell.angle_alpha   90.00
_cell.angle_beta   90.00
_cell.angle_gamma   90.00
#
_symmetry.space_group_name_H-M   'P 1'
#
loop_
_entity.id
_entity.type
_entity.pdbx_description
1 polymer ?
#
loop_
_entity_poly.entity_id
_entity_poly.type
_entity_poly.pdbx_seq_one_letter_code
_entity_poly.pdbx_strand_id
1 'polypeptide(L)'
;MNALKAMYSRCMDKDELNRIGARRLLESIKGYGVWPILDGDDKWRSEDFDLTSLLIHASEIRDVSVFITNRVSLDNRNVSRRLIEGK
;
A
#
# COMPACT_ATOMS: atom_id res chain seq x y z
N MET A 1 -23.77 -16.48 -1.41
CA MET A 1 -23.67 -15.22 -0.64
C MET A 1 -23.10 -14.15 -1.57
N ASN A 2 -23.73 -12.97 -1.68
CA ASN A 2 -23.32 -11.92 -2.63
C ASN A 2 -22.08 -11.18 -2.09
N ALA A 3 -20.96 -11.21 -2.84
CA ALA A 3 -19.68 -10.62 -2.42
C ALA A 3 -19.77 -9.12 -2.13
N LEU A 4 -20.55 -8.37 -2.91
CA LEU A 4 -20.78 -6.94 -2.69
C LEU A 4 -21.45 -6.69 -1.33
N LYS A 5 -22.48 -7.47 -1.01
CA LYS A 5 -23.18 -7.36 0.27
C LYS A 5 -22.25 -7.71 1.44
N ALA A 6 -21.41 -8.73 1.28
CA ALA A 6 -20.43 -9.11 2.30
C ALA A 6 -19.38 -8.01 2.53
N MET A 7 -18.83 -7.41 1.47
CA MET A 7 -17.89 -6.29 1.58
C MET A 7 -18.54 -5.08 2.26
N TYR A 8 -19.75 -4.70 1.82
CA TYR A 8 -20.50 -3.60 2.42
C TYR A 8 -20.74 -3.82 3.92
N SER A 9 -21.28 -4.98 4.30
CA SER A 9 -21.54 -5.28 5.71
C SER A 9 -20.27 -5.24 6.56
N ARG A 10 -19.13 -5.73 6.05
CA ARG A 10 -17.83 -5.64 6.74
C ARG A 10 -17.33 -4.21 6.89
N CYS A 11 -17.51 -3.36 5.88
CA CYS A 11 -17.13 -1.95 5.96
C CYS A 11 -18.02 -1.13 6.91
N MET A 12 -19.28 -1.55 7.10
CA MET A 12 -20.25 -0.82 7.94
C MET A 12 -20.22 -1.24 9.41
N ASP A 13 -19.55 -2.35 9.75
CA ASP A 13 -19.40 -2.86 11.11
C ASP A 13 -18.41 -2.02 11.92
N LYS A 14 -18.87 -0.87 12.42
CA LYS A 14 -18.05 0.08 13.17
C LYS A 14 -17.57 -0.49 14.50
N ASP A 15 -18.35 -1.34 15.15
CA ASP A 15 -17.99 -1.93 16.44
C ASP A 15 -16.78 -2.85 16.28
N GLU A 16 -16.78 -3.70 15.25
CA GLU A 16 -15.63 -4.55 14.93
C GLU A 16 -14.41 -3.71 14.48
N LEU A 17 -14.62 -2.69 13.64
CA LEU A 17 -13.53 -1.81 13.18
C LEU A 17 -12.87 -1.08 14.36
N ASN A 18 -13.66 -0.55 15.30
CA ASN A 18 -13.16 0.12 16.50
C ASN A 18 -12.44 -0.85 17.44
N ARG A 19 -12.94 -2.08 17.57
CA ARG A 19 -12.31 -3.13 18.37
C ARG A 19 -10.94 -3.54 17.82
N ILE A 20 -10.79 -3.60 16.49
CA ILE A 20 -9.50 -3.93 15.84
C ILE A 20 -8.55 -2.72 15.89
N GLY A 21 -9.06 -1.52 15.64
CA GLY A 21 -8.28 -0.30 15.55
C GLY A 21 -7.17 -0.37 14.50
N ALA A 22 -6.03 0.27 14.79
CA ALA A 22 -4.88 0.30 13.88
C ALA A 22 -3.96 -0.94 13.98
N ARG A 23 -4.29 -1.93 14.82
CA ARG A 23 -3.37 -3.03 15.16
C ARG A 23 -2.82 -3.76 13.93
N ARG A 24 -3.70 -4.18 13.01
CA ARG A 24 -3.30 -4.89 11.78
C ARG A 24 -2.44 -4.03 10.84
N LEU A 25 -2.72 -2.72 10.80
CA LEU A 25 -1.94 -1.79 10.00
C LEU A 25 -0.52 -1.64 10.58
N LEU A 26 -0.41 -1.45 11.90
CA LEU A 26 0.86 -1.34 12.60
C LEU A 26 1.70 -2.62 12.47
N GLU A 27 1.08 -3.79 12.56
CA GLU A 27 1.74 -5.08 12.30
C GLU A 27 2.27 -5.16 10.86
N SER A 28 1.48 -4.70 9.87
CA SER A 28 1.92 -4.68 8.46
C SER A 28 3.07 -3.71 8.23
N ILE A 29 3.02 -2.51 8.84
CA ILE A 29 4.08 -1.49 8.76
C ILE A 29 5.40 -2.07 9.29
N LYS A 30 5.38 -2.74 10.44
CA LYS A 30 6.58 -3.38 11.01
C LYS A 30 7.20 -4.43 10.09
N GLY A 31 6.38 -5.12 9.28
CA GLY A 31 6.85 -6.07 8.28
C GLY A 31 7.64 -5.43 7.13
N TYR A 32 7.46 -4.13 6.90
CA TYR A 32 8.18 -3.35 5.90
C TYR A 32 9.42 -2.63 6.45
N GLY A 33 9.71 -2.81 7.73
CA GLY A 33 10.77 -2.11 8.46
C GLY A 33 10.21 -1.22 9.58
N VAL A 34 11.11 -0.54 10.26
CA VAL A 34 10.78 0.38 11.35
C VAL A 34 10.32 1.72 10.77
N TRP A 35 9.23 2.30 11.28
CA TRP A 35 8.83 3.66 10.91
C TRP A 35 9.26 4.63 12.03
N PRO A 36 10.26 5.51 11.79
CA PRO A 36 10.79 6.40 12.82
C PRO A 36 9.74 7.19 13.63
N ILE A 37 8.66 7.65 12.97
CA ILE A 37 7.57 8.39 13.61
C ILE A 37 6.87 7.58 14.71
N LEU A 38 6.76 6.27 14.54
CA LEU A 38 6.04 5.38 15.44
C LEU A 38 6.97 4.74 16.48
N ASP A 39 8.18 4.39 16.05
CA ASP A 39 9.07 3.53 16.81
C ASP A 39 10.28 4.27 17.42
N GLY A 40 10.54 5.52 16.99
CA GLY A 40 11.70 6.32 17.35
C GLY A 40 12.81 6.26 16.30
N ASP A 41 13.51 7.38 16.11
CA ASP A 41 14.60 7.51 15.14
C ASP A 41 15.76 6.54 15.45
N ASP A 42 15.96 6.19 16.72
CA ASP A 42 17.01 5.29 17.21
C ASP A 42 16.84 3.84 16.75
N LYS A 43 15.62 3.44 16.39
CA LYS A 43 15.31 2.08 15.96
C LYS A 43 15.38 1.90 14.45
N TRP A 44 15.37 2.99 13.69
CA TRP A 44 15.52 2.92 12.24
C TRP A 44 16.99 2.78 11.87
N ARG A 45 17.31 1.79 11.03
CA ARG A 45 18.66 1.52 10.54
C ARG A 45 18.69 1.61 9.04
N SER A 46 19.55 2.48 8.52
CA SER A 46 19.70 2.66 7.08
C SER A 46 20.21 1.40 6.38
N GLU A 47 21.01 0.59 7.06
CA GLU A 47 21.59 -0.64 6.50
C GLU A 47 20.53 -1.72 6.23
N ASP A 48 19.45 -1.74 7.01
CA ASP A 48 18.39 -2.75 6.93
C ASP A 48 17.25 -2.32 5.99
N PHE A 49 17.35 -1.14 5.37
CA PHE A 49 16.25 -0.51 4.65
C PHE A 49 16.36 -0.69 3.13
N ASP A 50 15.66 -1.70 2.60
CA ASP A 50 15.46 -1.87 1.16
C ASP A 50 14.29 -1.00 0.67
N LEU A 51 14.62 0.25 0.33
CA LEU A 51 13.65 1.21 -0.19
C LEU A 51 13.00 0.73 -1.51
N THR A 52 13.73 0.00 -2.36
CA THR A 52 13.20 -0.44 -3.65
C THR A 52 12.10 -1.49 -3.45
N SER A 53 12.34 -2.51 -2.64
CA SER A 53 11.34 -3.53 -2.32
C SER A 53 10.12 -2.94 -1.62
N LEU A 54 10.32 -1.98 -0.71
CA LEU A 54 9.22 -1.24 -0.08
C LEU A 54 8.34 -0.53 -1.11
N LEU A 55 8.93 0.24 -2.01
CA LEU A 55 8.20 1.01 -3.02
C LEU A 55 7.44 0.09 -3.99
N ILE A 56 8.04 -1.04 -4.37
CA ILE A 56 7.38 -2.07 -5.19
C ILE A 56 6.16 -2.63 -4.46
N HIS A 57 6.31 -3.08 -3.20
CA HIS A 57 5.20 -3.65 -2.43
C HIS A 57 4.08 -2.63 -2.14
N ALA A 58 4.44 -1.39 -1.85
CA ALA A 58 3.46 -0.31 -1.66
C ALA A 58 2.65 -0.06 -2.95
N SER A 59 3.31 -0.08 -4.11
CA SER A 59 2.65 0.07 -5.40
C SER A 59 1.79 -1.14 -5.76
N GLU A 60 2.32 -2.36 -5.69
CA GLU A 60 1.62 -3.57 -6.13
C GLU A 60 0.43 -3.96 -5.24
N ILE A 61 0.58 -3.83 -3.91
CA ILE A 61 -0.39 -4.38 -2.95
C ILE A 61 -1.32 -3.30 -2.39
N ARG A 62 -0.96 -2.02 -2.51
CA ARG A 62 -1.75 -0.90 -1.96
C ARG A 62 -2.09 0.19 -2.98
N ASP A 63 -1.60 0.08 -4.22
CA ASP A 63 -1.76 1.10 -5.28
C ASP A 63 -1.31 2.50 -4.82
N VAL A 64 -0.29 2.55 -3.95
CA VAL A 64 0.30 3.79 -3.46
C VAL A 64 1.53 4.12 -4.31
N SER A 65 1.52 5.29 -4.94
CA SER A 65 2.67 5.83 -5.67
C SER A 65 3.41 6.84 -4.79
N VAL A 66 4.65 6.53 -4.42
CA VAL A 66 5.53 7.45 -3.68
C VAL A 66 6.71 7.81 -4.59
N PHE A 67 6.96 9.11 -4.75
CA PHE A 67 7.94 9.72 -5.67
C PHE A 67 7.68 9.53 -7.17
N ILE A 68 7.31 8.31 -7.60
CA ILE A 68 7.11 7.95 -9.00
C ILE A 68 5.75 7.28 -9.15
N THR A 69 4.95 7.74 -10.11
CA THR A 69 3.70 7.06 -10.48
C THR A 69 3.93 6.24 -11.73
N ASN A 70 3.88 4.91 -11.62
CA ASN A 70 3.94 4.01 -12.77
C ASN A 70 2.56 3.42 -13.04
N ARG A 71 2.07 3.54 -14.28
CA ARG A 71 0.79 2.94 -14.69
C ARG A 71 0.91 2.33 -16.07
N VAL A 72 0.14 1.28 -16.32
CA VAL A 72 0.01 0.73 -17.68
C VAL A 72 -1.17 1.43 -18.36
N SER A 73 -0.88 2.33 -19.30
CA SER A 73 -1.89 3.08 -20.06
C SER A 73 -1.79 2.78 -21.57
N LEU A 74 -2.80 3.23 -22.32
CA LEU A 74 -2.78 3.13 -23.78
C LEU A 74 -1.71 4.06 -24.34
N ASP A 75 -1.00 3.61 -25.38
CA ASP A 75 -0.11 4.52 -26.09
C ASP A 75 -0.91 5.55 -26.88
N ASN A 76 -0.69 6.83 -26.58
CA ASN A 76 -1.32 7.96 -27.26
C ASN A 76 -1.00 8.02 -28.76
N ARG A 77 0.08 7.39 -29.21
CA ARG A 77 0.46 7.29 -30.63
C ARG A 77 -0.06 6.02 -31.32
N ASN A 78 -0.48 5.02 -30.55
CA ASN A 78 -1.06 3.77 -31.05
C ASN A 78 -1.94 3.11 -29.99
N VAL A 79 -3.24 3.36 -30.05
CA VAL A 79 -4.22 2.88 -29.06
C VAL A 79 -4.44 1.36 -29.07
N SER A 80 -3.80 0.62 -29.97
CA SER A 80 -3.84 -0.86 -29.98
C SER A 80 -2.77 -1.49 -29.07
N ARG A 81 -1.86 -0.71 -28.48
CA ARG A 81 -0.83 -1.18 -27.54
C ARG A 81 -0.90 -0.44 -26.20
N ARG A 82 -0.36 -1.07 -25.15
CA ARG A 82 -0.20 -0.48 -23.82
C ARG A 82 1.28 -0.32 -23.48
N LEU A 83 1.61 0.75 -22.78
CA LEU A 83 2.97 1.08 -22.35
C LEU A 83 2.96 1.47 -20.87
N ILE A 84 4.14 1.43 -20.25
CA ILE A 84 4.34 2.03 -18.93
C ILE A 84 4.41 3.55 -19.12
N GLU A 85 3.51 4.26 -18.45
CA GLU A 85 3.51 5.70 -18.33
C GLU A 85 3.99 6.06 -16.91
N GLY A 86 5.13 6.74 -16.85
CA GLY A 86 5.67 7.34 -15.64
C GLY A 86 5.24 8.81 -15.55
N LYS A 87 4.78 9.26 -14.38
CA LYS A 87 4.60 10.68 -14.06
C LYS A 87 5.33 11.04 -12.77
#